data_AF-A0A7G7Z725-F1
#
_entry.id   AF-A0A7G7Z725-F1
#
_cell.length_a   1.000
_cell.length_b   1.000
_cell.length_c   1.000
_cell.angle_alpha   90.00
_cell.angle_beta   90.00
_cell.angle_gamma   90.00
#
_symmetry.space_group_name_H-M   'P 1'
#
loop_
_entity.id
_entity.type
_entity.pdbx_description
1 polymer ?
#
loop_
_entity_poly.entity_id
_entity_poly.type
_entity_poly.pdbx_seq_one_letter_code
_entity_poly.pdbx_strand_id
1 'polypeptide(L)'
;MSQLSQTAIEAFKADFSGSVVLPNDVQYEEARHIWNAMIDRRPSIIARCTSPDDVVKSLNFVRRHDLPFSVRGSGHNIAGNSACDDDVMIVVA
;
A
#
# COMPACT_ATOMS: atom_id res chain seq x y z
N MET A 1 7.73 15.78 -1.03
CA MET A 1 6.73 14.75 -0.69
C MET A 1 5.46 15.11 -1.44
N SER A 2 5.11 14.32 -2.46
CA SER A 2 3.99 14.58 -3.37
C SER A 2 2.68 14.44 -2.59
N GLN A 3 1.96 15.54 -2.39
CA GLN A 3 0.67 15.54 -1.71
C GLN A 3 -0.37 14.95 -2.67
N LEU A 4 -0.76 13.69 -2.46
CA LEU A 4 -1.79 13.05 -3.26
C LEU A 4 -3.13 13.77 -3.10
N SER A 5 -3.83 14.04 -4.21
CA SER A 5 -5.17 14.62 -4.15
C SER A 5 -6.19 13.55 -3.78
N GLN A 6 -7.21 13.95 -3.00
CA GLN A 6 -8.32 13.10 -2.62
C GLN A 6 -8.99 12.45 -3.84
N THR A 7 -9.15 13.20 -4.93
CA THR A 7 -9.71 12.71 -6.20
C THR A 7 -8.86 11.62 -6.84
N ALA A 8 -7.52 11.70 -6.78
CA ALA A 8 -6.65 10.66 -7.31
C ALA A 8 -6.79 9.36 -6.52
N ILE A 9 -6.93 9.46 -5.19
CA ILE A 9 -7.15 8.32 -4.30
C ILE A 9 -8.51 7.68 -4.58
N GLU A 10 -9.56 8.48 -4.75
CA GLU A 10 -10.91 8.00 -5.06
C GLU A 10 -10.98 7.33 -6.44
N ALA A 11 -10.34 7.90 -7.44
CA ALA A 11 -10.23 7.29 -8.77
C ALA A 11 -9.48 5.97 -8.73
N PHE A 12 -8.38 5.89 -7.95
CA PHE A 12 -7.66 4.65 -7.74
C PHE A 12 -8.53 3.61 -7.04
N LYS A 13 -9.23 3.98 -5.96
CA LYS A 13 -10.19 3.11 -5.25
C LYS A 13 -11.28 2.57 -6.17
N ALA A 14 -11.79 3.38 -7.09
CA ALA A 14 -12.87 2.99 -8.00
C ALA A 14 -12.42 2.01 -9.10
N ASP A 15 -11.16 2.07 -9.52
CA ASP A 15 -10.59 1.19 -10.55
C ASP A 15 -9.91 -0.07 -9.95
N PHE A 16 -9.84 -0.17 -8.62
CA PHE A 16 -9.13 -1.25 -7.93
C PHE A 16 -10.11 -2.36 -7.50
N SER A 17 -9.82 -3.62 -7.85
CA SER A 17 -10.66 -4.77 -7.48
C SER A 17 -10.38 -5.26 -6.06
N GLY A 18 -9.16 -5.02 -5.58
CA GLY A 18 -8.74 -5.29 -4.22
C GLY A 18 -9.24 -4.24 -3.21
N SER A 19 -8.52 -4.08 -2.11
CA SER A 19 -8.82 -3.03 -1.12
C SER A 19 -7.70 -2.02 -1.00
N VAL A 20 -8.05 -0.74 -0.92
CA VAL A 20 -7.13 0.37 -0.67
C VAL A 20 -7.42 0.93 0.71
N VAL A 21 -6.50 0.72 1.65
CA VAL A 21 -6.62 1.11 3.06
C VAL A 21 -5.82 2.38 3.31
N LEU A 22 -6.43 3.35 3.96
CA LEU A 22 -5.87 4.67 4.31
C LEU A 22 -5.69 4.81 5.83
N PRO A 23 -4.86 5.75 6.33
CA PRO A 23 -4.61 5.95 7.76
C PRO A 23 -5.85 6.21 8.62
N ASN A 24 -6.95 6.69 8.02
CA ASN A 24 -8.22 6.94 8.70
C ASN A 24 -9.19 5.75 8.65
N ASP A 25 -8.85 4.67 7.94
CA ASP A 25 -9.69 3.47 7.85
C ASP A 25 -9.50 2.60 9.11
N VAL A 26 -10.60 2.03 9.62
CA VAL A 26 -10.61 1.16 10.81
C VAL A 26 -9.68 -0.05 10.71
N GLN A 27 -9.41 -0.51 9.48
CA GLN A 27 -8.58 -1.69 9.19
C GLN A 27 -7.09 -1.34 9.07
N TYR A 28 -6.72 -0.06 9.16
CA TYR A 28 -5.35 0.40 8.89
C TYR A 28 -4.32 -0.19 9.84
N GLU A 29 -4.59 -0.16 11.15
CA GLU A 29 -3.66 -0.67 12.17
C GLU A 29 -3.39 -2.16 11.99
N GLU A 30 -4.40 -2.95 11.62
CA GLU A 30 -4.23 -4.37 11.31
C GLU A 30 -3.46 -4.57 10.00
N ALA A 31 -3.83 -3.82 8.94
CA ALA A 31 -3.26 -3.98 7.61
C ALA A 31 -1.76 -3.60 7.53
N ARG A 32 -1.32 -2.63 8.34
CA ARG A 32 0.08 -2.17 8.36
C ARG A 32 1.01 -3.11 9.13
N HIS A 33 0.50 -3.87 10.10
CA HIS A 33 1.33 -4.76 10.92
C HIS A 33 1.95 -5.87 10.09
N ILE A 34 3.27 -6.00 10.18
CA ILE A 34 4.04 -7.12 9.62
C ILE A 34 4.42 -8.08 10.74
N TRP A 35 4.85 -9.30 10.38
CA TRP A 35 5.20 -10.36 11.34
C TRP A 35 6.27 -9.92 12.36
N ASN A 36 7.22 -9.06 11.94
CA ASN A 36 8.16 -8.45 12.85
C ASN A 36 7.54 -7.22 13.53
N ALA A 37 6.99 -7.43 14.73
CA ALA A 37 6.36 -6.39 15.55
C ALA A 37 7.32 -5.25 15.98
N MET A 38 8.64 -5.38 15.77
CA MET A 38 9.60 -4.29 16.04
C MET A 38 9.63 -3.24 14.91
N ILE A 39 8.93 -3.45 13.80
CA ILE A 39 8.90 -2.53 12.66
C ILE A 39 7.55 -1.80 12.66
N ASP A 40 7.55 -0.58 13.20
CA ASP A 40 6.38 0.31 13.23
C ASP A 40 6.44 1.31 12.06
N ARG A 41 6.12 0.82 10.85
CA ARG A 41 6.01 1.69 9.67
C ARG A 41 4.57 2.11 9.41
N ARG A 42 4.40 3.34 8.89
CA ARG A 42 3.09 3.96 8.63
C ARG A 42 2.95 4.39 7.17
N PRO A 43 2.52 3.47 6.27
CA PRO A 43 2.27 3.81 4.88
C PRO A 43 1.13 4.82 4.75
N SER A 44 1.24 5.74 3.79
CA SER A 44 0.16 6.67 3.44
C SER A 44 -1.00 5.96 2.72
N ILE A 45 -0.70 4.87 2.00
CA ILE A 45 -1.68 4.02 1.31
C ILE A 45 -1.25 2.56 1.39
N ILE A 46 -2.20 1.65 1.65
CA ILE A 46 -1.98 0.21 1.56
C ILE A 46 -2.89 -0.37 0.48
N ALA A 47 -2.32 -0.87 -0.62
CA ALA A 47 -3.04 -1.46 -1.75
C ALA A 47 -2.97 -2.99 -1.69
N ARG A 48 -4.06 -3.64 -1.24
CA ARG A 48 -4.18 -5.09 -1.14
C ARG A 48 -4.74 -5.68 -2.43
N CYS A 49 -3.85 -6.18 -3.27
CA CYS A 49 -4.17 -6.76 -4.57
C CYS A 49 -4.85 -8.12 -4.40
N THR A 50 -5.91 -8.38 -5.16
CA THR A 50 -6.56 -9.71 -5.25
C THR A 50 -6.39 -10.34 -6.63
N SER A 51 -5.81 -9.60 -7.58
CA SER A 51 -5.54 -10.01 -8.94
C SER A 51 -4.21 -9.46 -9.48
N PRO A 52 -3.65 -10.04 -10.57
CA PRO A 52 -2.51 -9.45 -11.26
C PRO A 52 -2.79 -8.03 -11.81
N ASP A 53 -4.04 -7.76 -12.19
CA ASP A 53 -4.46 -6.44 -12.69
C ASP A 53 -4.34 -5.35 -11.61
N ASP A 54 -4.69 -5.68 -10.37
CA ASP A 54 -4.48 -4.78 -9.22
C ASP A 54 -3.01 -4.43 -9.02
N VAL A 55 -2.10 -5.38 -9.22
CA VAL A 55 -0.66 -5.12 -9.12
C VAL A 55 -0.23 -4.11 -10.19
N VAL A 56 -0.67 -4.30 -11.43
CA VAL A 56 -0.38 -3.38 -12.54
C VAL A 56 -0.96 -1.99 -12.26
N LYS A 57 -2.19 -1.91 -11.75
CA LYS A 57 -2.84 -0.64 -11.38
C LYS A 57 -2.10 0.07 -10.25
N SER A 58 -1.67 -0.66 -9.22
CA SER A 58 -0.88 -0.11 -8.11
C SER A 58 0.44 0.45 -8.59
N LEU A 59 1.18 -0.30 -9.43
CA LEU A 59 2.45 0.14 -10.00
C LEU A 59 2.29 1.35 -10.92
N ASN A 60 1.21 1.40 -11.71
CA ASN A 60 0.91 2.56 -12.54
C ASN A 60 0.54 3.78 -11.71
N PHE A 61 -0.17 3.60 -10.59
CA PHE A 61 -0.52 4.68 -9.68
C PHE A 61 0.73 5.29 -9.04
N VAL A 62 1.59 4.48 -8.42
CA VAL A 62 2.83 4.98 -7.79
C VAL A 62 3.77 5.63 -8.82
N ARG A 63 3.87 5.08 -10.03
CA ARG A 63 4.67 5.65 -11.13
C ARG A 63 4.10 6.97 -11.65
N ARG A 64 2.79 7.10 -11.76
CA ARG A 64 2.12 8.34 -12.22
C ARG A 64 2.31 9.49 -11.23
N HIS A 65 2.36 9.18 -9.94
CA HIS A 65 2.43 10.16 -8.86
C HIS A 65 3.84 10.34 -8.27
N ASP A 66 4.83 9.65 -8.83
CA ASP A 66 6.23 9.63 -8.39
C ASP A 66 6.35 9.32 -6.88
N LEU A 67 5.62 8.30 -6.45
CA LEU A 67 5.57 7.88 -5.06
C LEU A 67 6.53 6.72 -4.82
N PRO A 68 7.37 6.78 -3.78
CA PRO A 68 8.07 5.60 -3.33
C PRO A 68 7.07 4.54 -2.85
N PHE A 69 7.46 3.27 -2.95
CA PHE A 69 6.59 2.15 -2.59
C PHE A 69 7.37 0.95 -2.07
N SER A 70 6.71 0.14 -1.23
CA SER A 70 7.18 -1.20 -0.85
C SER A 70 6.24 -2.28 -1.41
N VAL A 71 6.76 -3.49 -1.56
CA VAL A 71 5.96 -4.67 -1.92
C VAL A 71 6.01 -5.67 -0.78
N ARG A 72 4.84 -6.11 -0.31
CA ARG A 72 4.64 -7.11 0.74
C ARG A 72 3.98 -8.36 0.15
N GLY A 73 4.70 -9.47 0.14
CA GLY A 73 4.15 -10.81 -0.14
C GLY A 73 3.58 -11.50 1.11
N SER A 74 3.85 -12.80 1.27
CA SER A 74 3.46 -13.63 2.44
C SER A 74 3.95 -13.14 3.82
N GLY A 75 4.85 -12.15 3.88
CA GLY A 75 5.29 -11.56 5.16
C GLY A 75 6.42 -12.31 5.86
N HIS A 76 6.99 -13.35 5.25
CA HIS A 76 8.16 -14.10 5.75
C HIS A 76 9.51 -13.39 5.52
N ASN A 77 9.50 -12.12 5.12
CA ASN A 77 10.73 -11.36 4.92
C ASN A 77 11.27 -10.85 6.27
N ILE A 78 12.34 -11.47 6.75
CA ILE A 78 13.08 -11.13 7.98
C ILE A 78 13.68 -9.72 7.97
N ALA A 79 13.94 -9.13 6.79
CA ALA A 79 14.68 -7.88 6.65
C ALA A 79 13.81 -6.60 6.75
N GLY A 80 12.48 -6.70 6.76
CA GLY A 80 11.63 -5.51 7.02
C GLY A 80 11.45 -4.55 5.84
N ASN A 81 11.99 -4.86 4.66
CA ASN A 81 11.82 -4.07 3.43
C ASN A 81 10.36 -4.06 2.89
N SER A 82 9.46 -4.81 3.54
CA SER A 82 8.08 -5.01 3.11
C SER A 82 7.14 -3.85 3.48
N ALA A 83 7.57 -2.91 4.33
CA ALA A 83 6.80 -1.75 4.73
C ALA A 83 7.60 -0.48 4.42
N CYS A 84 6.96 0.65 4.14
CA CYS A 84 7.61 1.97 4.00
C CYS A 84 6.84 3.01 4.84
N ASP A 85 7.52 4.10 5.21
CA ASP A 85 6.91 5.24 5.90
C ASP A 85 6.49 6.29 4.88
N ASP A 86 5.30 6.88 5.07
CA ASP A 86 4.72 7.94 4.24
C ASP A 86 4.49 7.60 2.74
N ASP A 87 4.68 6.32 2.38
CA ASP A 87 4.71 5.80 1.01
C ASP A 87 3.54 4.83 0.72
N VAL A 88 3.54 4.21 -0.46
CA VAL A 88 2.54 3.19 -0.84
C VAL A 88 3.04 1.78 -0.53
N MET A 89 2.30 1.02 0.27
CA MET A 89 2.56 -0.41 0.50
C MET A 89 1.66 -1.27 -0.39
N ILE A 90 2.23 -1.97 -1.36
CA ILE A 90 1.52 -2.90 -2.25
C ILE A 90 1.57 -4.30 -1.64
N VAL A 91 0.41 -4.86 -1.29
CA VAL A 91 0.29 -6.21 -0.73
C VAL A 91 -0.17 -7.17 -1.82
N VAL A 92 0.63 -8.22 -2.06
CA VAL A 92 0.33 -9.32 -2.98
C VAL A 92 0.18 -10.61 -2.18
N ALA A 93 -0.99 -11.25 -2.27
CA ALA A 93 -1.31 -12.52 -1.61
C ALA A 93 -1.56 -13.61 -2.65
#